data_AF-A0AAP2DPL0-F1
#
_entry.id   AF-A0AAP2DPL0-F1
#
_cell.length_a   1.000
_cell.length_b   1.000
_cell.length_c   1.000
_cell.angle_alpha   90.00
_cell.angle_beta   90.00
_cell.angle_gamma   90.00
#
_symmetry.space_group_name_H-M   'P 1'
#
loop_
_entity.id
_entity.type
_entity.pdbx_description
1 polymer ?
#
loop_
_entity_poly.entity_id
_entity_poly.type
_entity_poly.pdbx_seq_one_letter_code
_entity_poly.pdbx_strand_id
1 'polypeptide(L)'
;MQKLIIVENPDHWRFNLYDAEVVSPAKYISTETYQQFKGLKVINLCKSYQYQSLGYYVSLLAEARKHKVLPGISTIQDLRFPSILREDFEDFDDLIQTSFKNEKRDKVEFDIYFGITQHENLNKLARQLFQYVQAPCLSAAFSKKNKWVLQSIKPLSLGEVPIEDRSLLRLAVETYLQRKRDLKPDKKKYDLAILVDPEDQNPPSAARTRIHIGR
;
A
#
# COMPACT_ATOMS: atom_id res chain seq x y z
N MET A 1 -9.84 18.05 -2.17
CA MET A 1 -9.93 16.70 -2.79
C MET A 1 -10.79 15.86 -1.88
N GLN A 2 -11.97 15.44 -2.34
CA GLN A 2 -12.90 14.64 -1.54
C GLN A 2 -12.29 13.27 -1.21
N LYS A 3 -12.48 12.82 0.02
CA LYS A 3 -11.87 11.61 0.58
C LYS A 3 -13.00 10.63 0.88
N LEU A 4 -12.82 9.38 0.46
CA LEU A 4 -13.74 8.27 0.70
C LEU A 4 -13.02 7.19 1.48
N ILE A 5 -13.70 6.63 2.46
CA ILE A 5 -13.26 5.43 3.17
C ILE A 5 -14.25 4.33 2.84
N ILE A 6 -13.74 3.23 2.31
CA ILE A 6 -14.54 2.08 1.90
C ILE A 6 -14.43 1.01 2.97
N VAL A 7 -15.56 0.68 3.62
CA VAL A 7 -15.67 -0.38 4.63
C VAL A 7 -16.92 -1.20 4.36
N GLU A 8 -16.85 -2.51 4.55
CA GLU A 8 -17.99 -3.40 4.26
C GLU A 8 -19.24 -3.06 5.08
N ASN A 9 -19.06 -2.66 6.34
CA ASN A 9 -20.14 -2.32 7.26
C ASN A 9 -19.96 -0.87 7.78
N PRO A 10 -20.45 0.15 7.05
CA PRO A 10 -20.34 1.55 7.48
C PRO A 10 -20.94 1.83 8.86
N ASP A 11 -22.00 1.13 9.27
CA ASP A 11 -22.64 1.32 10.58
C ASP A 11 -21.74 0.95 11.76
N HIS A 12 -20.72 0.11 11.52
CA HIS A 12 -19.73 -0.26 12.53
C HIS A 12 -18.57 0.74 12.61
N TRP A 13 -18.54 1.74 11.72
CA TRP A 13 -17.56 2.81 11.76
C TRP A 13 -17.95 3.84 12.82
N ARG A 14 -17.27 3.80 13.98
CA ARG A 14 -17.66 4.56 15.18
C ARG A 14 -16.96 5.91 15.38
N PHE A 15 -16.16 6.36 14.42
CA PHE A 15 -15.40 7.61 14.56
C PHE A 15 -15.80 8.58 13.46
N ASN A 16 -16.26 9.78 13.85
CA ASN A 16 -16.61 10.80 12.87
C ASN A 16 -15.34 11.43 12.29
N LEU A 17 -15.19 11.40 10.98
CA LEU A 17 -14.11 12.05 10.26
C LEU A 17 -14.69 13.21 9.48
N TYR A 18 -14.49 14.43 9.97
CA TYR A 18 -15.04 15.66 9.37
C TYR A 18 -14.68 15.84 7.88
N ASP A 19 -13.65 15.16 7.42
CA ASP A 19 -13.01 15.32 6.11
C ASP A 19 -13.16 14.11 5.17
N ALA A 20 -13.88 13.05 5.57
CA ALA A 20 -14.00 11.83 4.77
C ALA A 20 -15.40 11.20 4.88
N GLU A 21 -15.97 10.86 3.73
CA GLU A 21 -17.23 10.12 3.67
C GLU A 21 -16.95 8.60 3.76
N VAL A 22 -17.72 7.89 4.57
CA VAL A 22 -17.60 6.44 4.76
C VAL A 22 -18.70 5.75 3.98
N VAL A 23 -18.33 4.86 3.06
CA VAL A 23 -19.28 4.15 2.18
C VAL A 23 -18.97 2.67 2.06
N SER A 24 -19.99 1.90 1.70
CA SER A 24 -19.82 0.48 1.42
C SER A 24 -19.20 0.23 0.03
N PRO A 25 -18.52 -0.91 -0.18
CA PRO A 25 -17.98 -1.28 -1.49
C PRO A 25 -19.07 -1.30 -2.56
N ALA A 26 -20.23 -1.91 -2.25
CA ALA A 26 -21.35 -2.01 -3.18
C ALA A 26 -21.83 -0.63 -3.63
N LYS A 27 -21.98 0.32 -2.70
CA LYS A 27 -22.39 1.69 -2.99
C LYS A 27 -21.37 2.40 -3.88
N TYR A 28 -20.08 2.28 -3.55
CA TYR A 28 -19.00 2.88 -4.36
C TYR A 28 -18.95 2.33 -5.80
N ILE A 29 -19.22 1.03 -5.97
CA ILE A 29 -19.18 0.37 -7.26
C ILE A 29 -20.39 0.80 -8.13
N SER A 30 -21.60 0.78 -7.56
CA SER A 30 -22.85 0.95 -8.32
C SER A 30 -23.31 2.39 -8.50
N THR A 31 -23.01 3.31 -7.57
CA THR A 31 -23.55 4.68 -7.62
C THR A 31 -22.85 5.54 -8.68
N GLU A 32 -23.62 6.11 -9.62
CA GLU A 32 -23.15 6.96 -10.71
C GLU A 32 -22.37 8.20 -10.25
N THR A 33 -22.74 8.77 -9.10
CA THR A 33 -22.06 9.94 -8.53
C THR A 33 -20.55 9.71 -8.37
N TYR A 34 -20.13 8.54 -7.88
CA TYR A 34 -18.71 8.20 -7.74
C TYR A 34 -18.04 7.84 -9.07
N GLN A 35 -18.80 7.59 -10.14
CA GLN A 35 -18.25 7.37 -11.48
C GLN A 35 -17.89 8.68 -12.17
N GLN A 36 -18.64 9.75 -11.86
CA GLN A 36 -18.47 11.07 -12.46
C GLN A 36 -17.42 11.92 -11.75
N PHE A 37 -17.22 11.71 -10.44
CA PHE A 37 -16.19 12.43 -9.70
C PHE A 37 -14.79 12.19 -10.29
N LYS A 38 -14.00 13.25 -10.41
CA LYS A 38 -12.59 13.17 -10.81
C LYS A 38 -11.70 13.38 -9.60
N GLY A 39 -10.69 12.54 -9.46
CA GLY A 39 -9.62 12.74 -8.47
C GLY A 39 -10.04 12.51 -7.02
N LEU A 40 -10.92 11.55 -6.73
CA LEU A 40 -11.21 11.11 -5.37
C LEU A 40 -9.97 10.45 -4.72
N LYS A 41 -9.80 10.62 -3.42
CA LYS A 41 -8.89 9.78 -2.61
C LYS A 41 -9.71 8.69 -1.95
N VAL A 42 -9.47 7.45 -2.32
CA VAL A 42 -10.19 6.27 -1.84
C VAL A 42 -9.27 5.49 -0.90
N ILE A 43 -9.65 5.36 0.36
CA ILE A 43 -8.99 4.46 1.31
C ILE A 43 -9.86 3.21 1.37
N ASN A 44 -9.36 2.14 0.79
CA ASN A 44 -10.03 0.86 0.76
C ASN A 44 -9.61 0.04 2.00
N LEU A 45 -10.55 -0.14 2.93
CA LEU A 45 -10.39 -0.91 4.17
C LEU A 45 -11.28 -2.15 4.16
N CYS A 46 -11.55 -2.71 2.97
CA CYS A 46 -12.25 -3.99 2.85
C CYS A 46 -11.48 -5.11 3.56
N LYS A 47 -12.19 -6.17 3.97
CA LYS A 47 -11.56 -7.25 4.73
C LYS A 47 -10.59 -8.08 3.90
N SER A 48 -10.89 -8.26 2.62
CA SER A 48 -10.09 -9.06 1.70
C SER A 48 -9.78 -8.31 0.41
N TYR A 49 -8.56 -8.49 -0.08
CA TYR A 49 -8.09 -8.00 -1.39
C TYR A 49 -7.83 -9.16 -2.38
N GLN A 50 -8.28 -10.37 -2.07
CA GLN A 50 -8.13 -11.51 -2.98
C GLN A 50 -8.84 -11.25 -4.31
N TYR A 51 -8.39 -11.95 -5.36
CA TYR A 51 -9.05 -11.86 -6.67
C TYR A 51 -10.55 -12.14 -6.54
N GLN A 52 -11.37 -11.36 -7.24
CA GLN A 52 -12.84 -11.37 -7.18
C GLN A 52 -13.46 -10.92 -5.83
N SER A 53 -12.68 -10.47 -4.85
CA SER A 53 -13.24 -9.83 -3.66
C SER A 53 -13.79 -8.43 -3.96
N LEU A 54 -14.70 -7.94 -3.11
CA LEU A 54 -15.17 -6.55 -3.18
C LEU A 54 -14.01 -5.55 -3.06
N GLY A 55 -13.05 -5.80 -2.16
CA GLY A 55 -11.87 -4.97 -2.00
C GLY A 55 -11.03 -4.89 -3.27
N TYR A 56 -10.84 -6.01 -3.97
CA TYR A 56 -10.14 -6.04 -5.25
C TYR A 56 -10.85 -5.17 -6.30
N TYR A 57 -12.16 -5.32 -6.45
CA TYR A 57 -12.94 -4.54 -7.42
C TYR A 57 -12.96 -3.04 -7.11
N VAL A 58 -13.03 -2.67 -5.82
CA VAL A 58 -12.93 -1.26 -5.39
C VAL A 58 -11.63 -0.63 -5.89
N SER A 59 -10.48 -1.27 -5.65
CA SER A 59 -9.18 -0.75 -6.07
C SER A 59 -9.02 -0.73 -7.60
N LEU A 60 -9.48 -1.79 -8.29
CA LEU A 60 -9.45 -1.86 -9.75
C LEU A 60 -10.26 -0.73 -10.40
N LEU A 61 -11.51 -0.55 -9.96
CA LEU A 61 -12.40 0.49 -10.50
C LEU A 61 -11.94 1.89 -10.12
N ALA A 62 -11.39 2.08 -8.93
CA ALA A 62 -10.82 3.35 -8.52
C ALA A 62 -9.67 3.78 -9.45
N GLU A 63 -8.74 2.88 -9.78
CA GLU A 63 -7.67 3.20 -10.71
C GLU A 63 -8.19 3.47 -12.14
N ALA A 64 -9.14 2.67 -12.63
CA ALA A 64 -9.76 2.89 -13.95
C ALA A 64 -10.46 4.26 -14.04
N ARG A 65 -11.04 4.73 -12.93
CA ARG A 65 -11.67 6.06 -12.79
C ARG A 65 -10.67 7.18 -12.48
N LYS A 66 -9.36 6.89 -12.45
CA LYS A 66 -8.28 7.83 -12.07
C LYS A 66 -8.44 8.40 -10.66
N HIS A 67 -9.06 7.65 -9.76
CA HIS A 67 -9.04 7.94 -8.33
C HIS A 67 -7.70 7.51 -7.74
N LYS A 68 -7.25 8.21 -6.69
CA LYS A 68 -6.11 7.80 -5.90
C LYS A 68 -6.57 6.82 -4.85
N VAL A 69 -6.30 5.53 -5.05
CA VAL A 69 -6.72 4.47 -4.11
C VAL A 69 -5.55 3.91 -3.31
N LEU A 70 -5.83 3.56 -2.05
CA LEU A 70 -4.91 2.87 -1.15
C LEU A 70 -5.64 1.66 -0.52
N PRO A 71 -5.19 0.40 -0.72
CA PRO A 71 -4.10 0.01 -1.60
C PRO A 71 -4.50 0.08 -3.09
N GLY A 72 -3.51 0.32 -3.96
CA GLY A 72 -3.67 0.21 -5.41
C GLY A 72 -3.77 -1.24 -5.90
N ILE A 73 -4.18 -1.43 -7.16
CA ILE A 73 -4.30 -2.78 -7.75
C ILE A 73 -2.93 -3.45 -7.89
N SER A 74 -1.90 -2.67 -8.24
CA SER A 74 -0.51 -3.15 -8.29
C SER A 74 -0.05 -3.63 -6.92
N THR A 75 -0.24 -2.81 -5.89
CA THR A 75 0.01 -3.20 -4.48
C THR A 75 -0.70 -4.50 -4.10
N ILE A 76 -1.98 -4.68 -4.45
CA ILE A 76 -2.73 -5.90 -4.12
C ILE A 76 -2.12 -7.13 -4.83
N GLN A 77 -1.65 -6.97 -6.07
CA GLN A 77 -0.99 -8.05 -6.81
C GLN A 77 0.39 -8.38 -6.21
N ASP A 78 1.16 -7.35 -5.89
CA ASP A 78 2.49 -7.42 -5.27
C ASP A 78 2.43 -8.14 -3.91
N LEU A 79 1.42 -7.82 -3.09
CA LEU A 79 1.19 -8.46 -1.79
C LEU A 79 0.90 -9.97 -1.88
N ARG A 80 0.44 -10.49 -3.02
CA ARG A 80 0.26 -11.93 -3.22
C ARG A 80 1.58 -12.66 -3.43
N PHE A 81 2.61 -11.96 -3.88
CA PHE A 81 3.93 -12.49 -4.17
C PHE A 81 4.99 -11.65 -3.45
N PRO A 82 5.19 -11.86 -2.13
CA PRO A 82 6.04 -11.01 -1.28
C PRO A 82 7.55 -11.11 -1.59
N SER A 83 7.94 -11.61 -2.76
CA SER A 83 9.32 -11.62 -3.29
C SER A 83 9.98 -10.23 -3.31
N ILE A 84 9.19 -9.16 -3.19
CA ILE A 84 9.54 -7.77 -3.47
C ILE A 84 10.46 -7.12 -2.43
N LEU A 85 10.59 -7.67 -1.22
CA LEU A 85 11.34 -7.00 -0.14
C LEU A 85 12.80 -7.45 -0.02
N ARG A 86 13.34 -8.18 -1.00
CA ARG A 86 14.59 -8.92 -0.81
C ARG A 86 15.85 -8.32 -1.41
N GLU A 87 15.81 -7.39 -2.37
CA GLU A 87 17.04 -7.13 -3.16
C GLU A 87 17.53 -5.68 -3.31
N ASP A 88 16.73 -4.63 -3.07
CA ASP A 88 17.11 -3.29 -3.59
C ASP A 88 17.43 -2.18 -2.58
N PHE A 89 17.51 -2.45 -1.27
CA PHE A 89 17.75 -1.36 -0.28
C PHE A 89 18.67 -1.78 0.87
N GLU A 90 19.98 -1.51 0.74
CA GLU A 90 20.96 -1.63 1.84
C GLU A 90 20.48 -0.85 3.09
N ASP A 91 19.93 0.36 2.90
CA ASP A 91 19.36 1.19 3.98
C ASP A 91 18.23 0.50 4.76
N PHE A 92 17.47 -0.39 4.12
CA PHE A 92 16.35 -1.08 4.74
C PHE A 92 16.81 -2.23 5.65
N ASP A 93 17.85 -2.97 5.24
CA ASP A 93 18.44 -4.03 6.06
C ASP A 93 19.07 -3.45 7.34
N ASP A 94 19.81 -2.35 7.21
CA ASP A 94 20.40 -1.64 8.35
C ASP A 94 19.34 -1.11 9.33
N LEU A 95 18.22 -0.59 8.80
CA LEU A 95 17.09 -0.16 9.61
C LEU A 95 16.48 -1.33 10.38
N ILE A 96 16.32 -2.51 9.75
CA ILE A 96 15.84 -3.72 10.42
C ILE A 96 16.81 -4.12 11.54
N GLN A 97 18.11 -4.22 11.24
CA GLN A 97 19.10 -4.64 12.23
C GLN A 97 19.15 -3.68 13.42
N THR A 98 19.11 -2.37 13.16
CA THR A 98 19.14 -1.33 14.19
C THR A 98 17.88 -1.35 15.04
N SER A 99 16.70 -1.53 14.44
CA SER A 99 15.41 -1.55 15.14
C SER A 99 15.31 -2.69 16.15
N PHE A 100 15.94 -3.83 15.86
CA PHE A 100 15.91 -5.03 16.70
C PHE A 100 17.24 -5.34 17.40
N LYS A 101 18.17 -4.38 17.48
CA LYS A 101 19.50 -4.58 18.08
C LYS A 101 19.45 -5.10 19.51
N ASN A 102 18.52 -4.60 20.30
CA ASN A 102 18.34 -4.95 21.72
C ASN A 102 17.19 -5.95 21.96
N GLU A 103 16.60 -6.50 20.90
CA GLU A 103 15.53 -7.48 21.02
C GLU A 103 16.11 -8.83 21.46
N LYS A 104 15.54 -9.39 22.54
CA LYS A 104 16.00 -10.65 23.14
C LYS A 104 15.36 -11.87 22.49
N ARG A 105 14.16 -11.69 21.93
CA ARG A 105 13.44 -12.75 21.21
C ARG A 105 14.08 -13.01 19.86
N ASP A 106 13.83 -14.19 19.32
CA ASP A 106 14.21 -14.59 17.96
C ASP A 106 13.08 -14.32 16.95
N LYS A 107 11.90 -13.90 17.42
CA LYS A 107 10.73 -13.56 16.60
C LYS A 107 10.06 -12.31 17.14
N VAL A 108 9.65 -11.45 16.22
CA VAL A 108 8.84 -10.26 16.52
C VAL A 108 7.74 -10.15 15.48
N GLU A 109 6.51 -9.97 15.95
CA GLU A 109 5.37 -9.63 15.11
C GLU A 109 4.73 -8.36 15.67
N PHE A 110 4.34 -7.46 14.79
CA PHE A 110 3.65 -6.23 15.17
C PHE A 110 2.78 -5.71 14.03
N ASP A 111 1.75 -4.97 14.44
CA ASP A 111 0.81 -4.33 13.53
C ASP A 111 1.22 -2.88 13.24
N ILE A 112 0.89 -2.45 12.02
CA ILE A 112 1.19 -1.14 11.47
C ILE A 112 -0.09 -0.57 10.87
N TYR A 113 -0.48 0.62 11.33
CA TYR A 113 -1.63 1.37 10.84
C TYR A 113 -1.14 2.66 10.19
N PHE A 114 -1.27 2.77 8.87
CA PHE A 114 -0.81 3.92 8.06
C PHE A 114 0.63 4.37 8.39
N GLY A 115 1.51 3.42 8.69
CA GLY A 115 2.91 3.66 9.05
C GLY A 115 3.15 4.01 10.52
N ILE A 116 2.17 3.81 11.40
CA ILE A 116 2.28 3.99 12.84
C ILE A 116 2.10 2.64 13.54
N THR A 117 2.85 2.38 14.59
CA THR A 117 2.71 1.18 15.43
C THR A 117 2.76 1.56 16.92
N GLN A 118 2.28 0.68 17.80
CA GLN A 118 2.35 0.89 19.26
C GLN A 118 3.80 0.90 19.77
N HIS A 119 4.71 0.20 19.08
CA HIS A 119 6.10 0.10 19.48
C HIS A 119 6.89 1.33 19.01
N GLU A 120 7.15 2.28 19.91
CA GLU A 120 7.79 3.55 19.57
C GLU A 120 9.13 3.39 18.84
N ASN A 121 9.95 2.43 19.25
CA ASN A 121 11.24 2.12 18.63
C ASN A 121 11.11 1.58 17.20
N LEU A 122 9.95 1.03 16.83
CA LEU A 122 9.68 0.46 15.51
C LEU A 122 8.97 1.44 14.56
N ASN A 123 8.60 2.65 15.01
CA ASN A 123 7.87 3.61 14.17
C ASN A 123 8.61 4.00 12.89
N LYS A 124 9.96 4.07 12.91
CA LYS A 124 10.74 4.34 11.68
C LYS A 124 10.59 3.19 10.67
N LEU A 125 10.71 1.95 11.13
CA LEU A 125 10.54 0.75 10.32
C LEU A 125 9.10 0.63 9.79
N ALA A 126 8.10 0.88 10.65
CA ALA A 126 6.69 0.88 10.29
C ALA A 126 6.36 1.87 9.16
N ARG A 127 6.92 3.09 9.23
CA ARG A 127 6.75 4.11 8.18
C ARG A 127 7.35 3.66 6.84
N GLN A 128 8.55 3.09 6.85
CA GLN A 128 9.17 2.59 5.62
C GLN A 128 8.38 1.43 5.03
N LEU A 129 8.00 0.43 5.84
CA LEU A 129 7.15 -0.68 5.39
C LEU A 129 5.84 -0.18 4.76
N PHE A 130 5.19 0.80 5.38
CA PHE A 130 3.98 1.42 4.82
C PHE A 130 4.25 2.13 3.48
N GLN A 131 5.37 2.84 3.34
CA GLN A 131 5.74 3.53 2.09
C GLN A 131 6.04 2.55 0.95
N TYR A 132 6.67 1.42 1.26
CA TYR A 132 6.98 0.39 0.27
C TYR A 132 5.72 -0.39 -0.13
N VAL A 133 5.02 -0.93 0.85
CA VAL A 133 3.87 -1.81 0.60
C VAL A 133 2.65 -1.02 0.17
N GLN A 134 2.46 0.20 0.67
CA GLN A 134 1.31 1.06 0.36
C GLN A 134 -0.05 0.39 0.64
N ALA A 135 -0.16 -0.28 1.78
CA ALA A 135 -1.43 -0.80 2.27
C ALA A 135 -1.81 -0.15 3.62
N PRO A 136 -3.10 0.11 3.88
CA PRO A 136 -3.54 0.88 5.05
C PRO A 136 -3.16 0.28 6.39
N CYS A 137 -3.36 -1.03 6.55
CA CYS A 137 -3.11 -1.77 7.78
C CYS A 137 -2.32 -3.03 7.41
N LEU A 138 -1.25 -3.30 8.16
CA LEU A 138 -0.29 -4.34 7.87
C LEU A 138 0.07 -5.07 9.16
N SER A 139 0.28 -6.38 9.07
CA SER A 139 0.93 -7.19 10.10
C SER A 139 2.26 -7.67 9.52
N ALA A 140 3.35 -7.38 10.25
CA ALA A 140 4.70 -7.71 9.84
C ALA A 140 5.35 -8.65 10.86
N ALA A 141 5.90 -9.76 10.37
CA ALA A 141 6.60 -10.75 11.18
C ALA A 141 8.06 -10.84 10.76
N PHE A 142 8.95 -10.79 11.75
CA PHE A 142 10.39 -10.85 11.62
C PHE A 142 10.93 -12.02 12.41
N SER A 143 12.00 -12.63 11.90
CA SER A 143 12.73 -13.69 12.60
C SER A 143 14.23 -13.44 12.57
N LYS A 144 14.92 -13.82 13.63
CA LYS A 144 16.36 -13.77 13.75
C LYS A 144 16.92 -15.15 13.44
N LYS A 145 17.62 -15.25 12.31
CA LYS A 145 18.52 -16.38 12.02
C LYS A 145 19.93 -15.92 12.33
N ASN A 146 20.75 -15.70 11.30
CA ASN A 146 22.07 -15.05 11.45
C ASN A 146 21.94 -13.53 11.62
N LYS A 147 20.92 -12.95 10.99
CA LYS A 147 20.50 -11.55 11.13
C LYS A 147 18.97 -11.48 11.17
N TRP A 148 18.43 -10.33 11.55
CA TRP A 148 16.98 -10.10 11.50
C TRP A 148 16.52 -10.03 10.05
N VAL A 149 15.48 -10.77 9.72
CA VAL A 149 14.89 -10.76 8.38
C VAL A 149 13.38 -10.65 8.46
N LEU A 150 12.79 -9.90 7.53
CA LEU A 150 11.35 -9.89 7.34
C LEU A 150 10.91 -11.25 6.81
N GLN A 151 10.13 -11.97 7.61
CA GLN A 151 9.60 -13.29 7.25
C GLN A 151 8.31 -13.17 6.43
N SER A 152 7.41 -12.28 6.84
CA SER A 152 6.15 -12.04 6.15
C SER A 152 5.61 -10.65 6.43
N ILE A 153 4.93 -10.10 5.44
CA ILE A 153 4.12 -8.90 5.59
C ILE A 153 2.79 -9.14 4.87
N LYS A 154 1.69 -8.87 5.56
CA LYS A 154 0.33 -9.11 5.04
C LYS A 154 -0.59 -7.95 5.38
N PRO A 155 -1.61 -7.67 4.56
CA PRO A 155 -2.68 -6.78 4.96
C PRO A 155 -3.38 -7.29 6.21
N LEU A 156 -3.75 -6.37 7.08
CA LEU A 156 -4.55 -6.63 8.27
C LEU A 156 -5.94 -6.04 8.06
N SER A 157 -6.98 -6.82 8.28
CA SER A 157 -8.36 -6.33 8.19
C SER A 157 -8.76 -5.56 9.46
N LEU A 158 -9.73 -4.64 9.34
CA LEU A 158 -10.23 -3.88 10.48
C LEU A 158 -10.81 -4.74 11.62
N GLY A 159 -11.30 -5.95 11.29
CA GLY A 159 -11.85 -6.88 12.28
C GLY A 159 -10.78 -7.61 13.09
N GLU A 160 -9.56 -7.69 12.57
CA GLU A 160 -8.41 -8.32 13.23
C GLU A 160 -7.64 -7.34 14.11
N VAL A 161 -7.93 -6.03 14.00
CA VAL A 161 -7.29 -5.00 14.82
C VAL A 161 -7.65 -5.21 16.30
N PRO A 162 -6.65 -5.37 17.19
CA PRO A 162 -6.88 -5.49 18.63
C PRO A 162 -7.66 -4.30 19.18
N ILE A 163 -8.37 -4.50 20.30
CA ILE A 163 -9.24 -3.46 20.88
C ILE A 163 -8.41 -2.28 21.39
N GLU A 164 -7.26 -2.59 21.98
CA GLU A 164 -6.24 -1.69 22.47
C GLU A 164 -5.68 -0.78 21.35
N ASP A 165 -5.57 -1.29 20.12
CA ASP A 165 -5.04 -0.58 18.95
C ASP A 165 -6.08 0.34 18.28
N ARG A 166 -7.36 0.26 18.66
CA ARG A 166 -8.42 1.04 17.97
C ARG A 166 -8.22 2.55 18.06
N SER A 167 -7.71 3.03 19.20
CA SER A 167 -7.38 4.45 19.39
C SER A 167 -6.21 4.86 18.48
N LEU A 168 -5.19 4.01 18.37
CA LEU A 168 -4.04 4.21 17.49
C LEU A 168 -4.44 4.19 16.01
N LEU A 169 -5.27 3.23 15.59
CA LEU A 169 -5.82 3.16 14.25
C LEU A 169 -6.58 4.45 13.89
N ARG A 170 -7.42 4.94 14.79
CA ARG A 170 -8.15 6.20 14.58
C ARG A 170 -7.19 7.36 14.36
N LEU A 171 -6.21 7.52 15.24
CA LEU A 171 -5.18 8.56 15.13
C LEU A 171 -4.40 8.45 13.81
N ALA A 172 -4.06 7.23 13.40
CA ALA A 172 -3.34 6.95 12.16
C ALA A 172 -4.16 7.34 10.92
N VAL A 173 -5.45 7.00 10.88
CA VAL A 173 -6.37 7.40 9.81
C VAL A 173 -6.50 8.91 9.74
N GLU A 174 -6.75 9.58 10.87
CA GLU A 174 -6.87 11.04 10.96
C GLU A 174 -5.60 11.74 10.45
N THR A 175 -4.43 11.29 10.92
CA THR A 175 -3.12 11.80 10.50
C THR A 175 -2.90 11.60 8.99
N TYR A 176 -3.24 10.42 8.46
CA TYR A 176 -3.09 10.10 7.03
C TYR A 176 -4.02 10.93 6.14
N LEU A 177 -5.22 11.26 6.61
CA LEU A 177 -6.18 12.09 5.90
C LEU A 177 -5.81 13.57 5.91
N GLN A 178 -5.19 14.07 6.98
CA GLN A 178 -4.76 15.46 7.11
C GLN A 178 -3.51 15.80 6.29
N ARG A 179 -2.66 14.82 6.00
CA ARG A 179 -1.46 15.01 5.17
C ARG A 179 -1.81 15.58 3.80
N LYS A 180 -1.42 16.84 3.58
CA LYS A 180 -1.52 17.54 2.29
C LYS A 180 -0.41 17.01 1.37
N ARG A 181 -0.71 15.92 0.66
CA ARG A 181 0.19 15.18 -0.26
C ARG A 181 1.48 14.70 0.41
N ASP A 182 1.58 13.39 0.64
CA ASP A 182 2.89 12.78 0.88
C ASP A 182 3.32 11.94 -0.32
N LEU A 183 4.52 12.32 -0.79
CA LEU A 183 5.58 11.56 -1.45
C LEU A 183 5.12 10.36 -2.27
N LYS A 184 5.15 10.53 -3.60
CA LYS A 184 5.34 9.38 -4.49
C LYS A 184 6.62 8.67 -4.01
N PRO A 185 6.59 7.36 -3.74
CA PRO A 185 7.84 6.62 -3.71
C PRO A 185 8.51 6.83 -5.06
N ASP A 186 9.84 7.00 -5.05
CA ASP A 186 10.65 6.91 -6.24
C ASP A 186 10.58 5.45 -6.71
N LYS A 187 9.46 5.08 -7.32
CA LYS A 187 9.39 3.85 -8.11
C LYS A 187 10.30 4.13 -9.28
N LYS A 188 11.59 3.81 -9.14
CA LYS A 188 12.46 3.47 -10.27
C LYS A 188 11.86 2.23 -10.92
N LYS A 189 10.77 2.46 -11.65
CA LYS A 189 10.17 1.53 -12.57
C LYS A 189 11.22 1.44 -13.66
N TYR A 190 11.92 0.32 -13.75
CA TYR A 190 12.96 0.06 -14.74
C TYR A 190 12.77 0.90 -16.01
N ASP A 191 13.67 1.84 -16.26
CA ASP A 191 13.71 2.54 -17.53
C ASP A 191 14.34 1.58 -18.54
N LEU A 192 13.53 1.08 -19.47
CA LEU A 192 14.05 0.34 -20.61
C LEU A 192 14.75 1.34 -21.54
N ALA A 193 16.05 1.53 -21.34
CA ALA A 193 16.88 2.22 -22.31
C ALA A 193 17.19 1.24 -23.45
N ILE A 194 16.48 1.39 -24.59
CA ILE A 194 16.88 0.71 -25.82
C ILE A 194 18.03 1.55 -26.39
N LEU A 195 19.26 1.02 -26.32
CA LEU A 195 20.39 1.58 -27.06
C LEU A 195 20.13 1.36 -28.55
N VAL A 196 19.79 2.43 -29.25
CA VAL A 196 19.66 2.43 -30.71
C VAL A 196 20.95 2.97 -31.28
N ASP A 197 21.76 2.09 -31.83
CA ASP A 197 22.85 2.49 -32.73
C ASP A 197 22.25 2.67 -34.14
N PRO A 198 22.27 3.89 -34.73
CA PRO A 198 21.78 4.13 -36.07
C PRO A 198 22.53 3.36 -37.17
N GLU A 199 23.77 2.93 -36.89
CA GLU A 199 24.66 2.29 -37.85
C GLU A 199 24.73 0.76 -37.69
N ASP A 200 23.89 0.18 -36.83
CA ASP A 200 23.82 -1.28 -36.67
C ASP A 200 23.29 -1.94 -37.95
N GLN A 201 24.07 -2.85 -38.53
CA GLN A 201 23.73 -3.57 -39.76
C GLN A 201 22.60 -4.61 -39.55
N ASN A 202 22.32 -5.03 -38.31
CA ASN A 202 21.27 -6.00 -37.99
C ASN A 202 20.39 -5.51 -36.81
N PRO A 203 19.65 -4.41 -36.97
CA PRO A 203 18.87 -3.86 -35.88
C PRO A 203 17.75 -4.84 -35.48
N PRO A 204 17.44 -4.97 -34.18
CA PRO A 204 16.50 -5.98 -33.67
C PRO A 204 15.04 -5.76 -34.07
N SER A 205 14.70 -4.65 -34.75
CA SER A 205 13.34 -4.39 -35.25
C SER A 205 13.31 -3.42 -36.43
N ALA A 206 12.42 -3.68 -37.40
CA ALA A 206 12.21 -2.82 -38.57
C ALA A 206 11.57 -1.47 -38.18
N ALA A 207 11.97 -0.39 -38.86
CA ALA A 207 11.62 1.01 -38.56
C ALA A 207 10.12 1.29 -38.37
N ARG A 208 9.23 0.50 -39.00
CA ARG A 208 7.77 0.64 -38.89
C ARG A 208 7.17 0.26 -37.53
N THR A 209 7.91 -0.42 -36.66
CA THR A 209 7.41 -0.88 -35.34
C THR A 209 7.63 0.16 -34.23
N ARG A 210 8.35 1.26 -34.49
CA ARG A 210 8.83 2.21 -33.47
C ARG A 210 7.77 3.19 -32.92
N ILE A 211 6.52 3.19 -33.43
CA ILE A 211 5.55 4.26 -33.11
C ILE A 211 4.55 3.87 -32.00
N HIS A 212 4.49 2.61 -31.54
CA HIS A 212 3.40 2.16 -30.66
C HIS A 212 3.75 1.86 -29.20
N ILE A 213 4.99 2.07 -28.76
CA ILE A 213 5.39 1.78 -27.37
C ILE A 213 5.74 3.08 -26.67
N GLY A 214 4.72 3.81 -26.22
CA GLY A 214 4.96 5.03 -25.44
C GLY A 214 3.78 6.01 -25.41
N ARG A 215 2.64 5.60 -24.84
CA ARG A 215 1.72 6.49 -24.14
C ARG A 215 1.25 5.86 -22.85
#